data_AF-A0A6A6EBD1-F1
#
_entry.id   AF-A0A6A6EBD1-F1
#
_cell.length_a   1.000
_cell.length_b   1.000
_cell.length_c   1.000
_cell.angle_alpha   90.00
_cell.angle_beta   90.00
_cell.angle_gamma   90.00
#
_symmetry.space_group_name_H-M   'P 1'
#
loop_
_entity.id
_entity.type
_entity.pdbx_description
1 polymer ?
#
loop_
_entity_poly.entity_id
_entity_poly.type
_entity_poly.pdbx_seq_one_letter_code
_entity_poly.pdbx_strand_id
1 'polypeptide(L)'
;MGSARGAREGDGSDHLISTAFTKFYAIFSYRWLPVGEVNFEDLTSASYQREGQGWEKLLGFCKTARGLGYELAWADTCCIDKHSNVELDEAIRSLFQWYR
;
A
#
# COMPACT_ATOMS: atom_id res chain seq x y z
N MET A 1 -28.21 7.23 -58.74
CA MET A 1 -27.16 6.19 -58.77
C MET A 1 -25.93 6.72 -58.04
N GLY A 2 -25.62 6.17 -56.86
CA GLY A 2 -24.36 6.37 -56.12
C GLY A 2 -24.10 7.80 -55.61
N SER A 3 -23.40 8.07 -54.52
CA SER A 3 -22.66 7.22 -53.61
C SER A 3 -22.45 8.07 -52.35
N ALA A 4 -22.80 7.51 -51.19
CA ALA A 4 -22.33 8.02 -49.92
C ALA A 4 -20.79 7.94 -49.86
N ARG A 5 -20.14 8.95 -49.27
CA ARG A 5 -18.86 8.87 -48.52
C ARG A 5 -18.40 10.27 -48.12
N GLY A 6 -18.06 10.43 -46.85
CA GLY A 6 -17.38 11.62 -46.35
C GLY A 6 -17.71 12.00 -44.91
N ALA A 7 -17.93 11.04 -44.01
CA ALA A 7 -17.84 11.31 -42.58
C ALA A 7 -16.36 11.54 -42.26
N ARG A 8 -15.99 12.79 -41.95
CA ARG A 8 -14.67 13.13 -41.43
C ARG A 8 -14.58 12.59 -40.00
N GLU A 9 -13.58 11.75 -39.80
CA GLU A 9 -13.06 11.32 -38.51
C GLU A 9 -12.56 12.52 -37.71
N GLY A 10 -12.64 12.41 -36.38
CA GLY A 10 -11.86 13.24 -35.46
C GLY A 10 -12.67 14.01 -34.46
N ASP A 11 -13.26 13.32 -33.49
CA ASP A 11 -13.14 13.76 -32.10
C ASP A 11 -13.14 12.50 -31.24
N GLY A 12 -11.95 11.88 -31.18
CA GLY A 12 -11.61 11.00 -30.10
C GLY A 12 -11.60 11.84 -28.85
N SER A 13 -12.77 11.99 -28.25
CA SER A 13 -12.89 12.31 -26.85
C SER A 13 -12.25 11.13 -26.12
N ASP A 14 -10.93 11.21 -25.98
CA ASP A 14 -10.10 10.44 -25.08
C ASP A 14 -10.65 10.73 -23.68
N HIS A 15 -11.73 10.05 -23.36
CA HIS A 15 -12.10 9.70 -22.00
C HIS A 15 -11.05 8.69 -21.53
N LEU A 16 -9.80 9.17 -21.41
CA LEU A 16 -8.86 8.62 -20.46
C LEU A 16 -9.58 8.73 -19.13
N ILE A 17 -10.20 7.64 -18.72
CA ILE A 17 -10.57 7.41 -17.33
C ILE A 17 -9.23 7.50 -16.59
N SER A 18 -8.90 8.72 -16.15
CA SER A 18 -7.80 9.09 -15.27
C SER A 18 -8.07 8.58 -13.84
N THR A 19 -8.64 7.38 -13.73
CA THR A 19 -9.21 6.85 -12.49
C THR A 19 -9.00 5.34 -12.35
N ALA A 20 -7.95 4.79 -12.95
CA ALA A 20 -7.32 3.61 -12.34
C ALA A 20 -6.41 4.14 -11.23
N PHE A 21 -7.00 4.48 -10.08
CA PHE A 21 -6.28 4.81 -8.86
C PHE A 21 -5.70 3.51 -8.28
N THR A 22 -4.87 2.81 -9.06
CA THR A 22 -4.14 1.64 -8.59
C THR A 22 -3.05 2.18 -7.66
N LYS A 23 -3.39 2.46 -6.41
CA LYS A 23 -2.40 2.82 -5.39
C LYS A 23 -1.51 1.62 -5.20
N PHE A 24 -0.34 1.64 -5.85
CA PHE A 24 0.65 0.60 -5.64
C PHE A 24 1.13 0.69 -4.19
N TYR A 25 1.12 -0.46 -3.52
CA TYR A 25 1.62 -0.60 -2.17
C TYR A 25 2.87 -1.47 -2.16
N ALA A 26 3.81 -1.15 -1.26
CA ALA A 26 4.96 -1.99 -0.96
C ALA A 26 4.67 -2.81 0.30
N ILE A 27 5.07 -4.08 0.33
CA ILE A 27 5.03 -4.92 1.53
C ILE A 27 6.43 -5.00 2.13
N PHE A 28 6.53 -4.84 3.43
CA PHE A 28 7.77 -4.90 4.19
C PHE A 28 8.23 -6.36 4.41
N SER A 29 9.51 -6.64 4.18
CA SER A 29 10.02 -8.03 4.22
C SER A 29 10.31 -8.58 5.63
N TYR A 30 10.15 -9.90 5.78
CA TYR A 30 10.19 -10.76 6.98
C TYR A 30 11.49 -10.81 7.82
N ARG A 31 12.38 -9.81 7.80
CA ARG A 31 13.52 -9.82 8.73
C ARG A 31 13.17 -9.11 10.03
N TRP A 32 12.58 -9.83 10.97
CA TRP A 32 12.24 -9.31 12.29
C TRP A 32 13.52 -9.08 13.10
N LEU A 33 13.59 -7.93 13.76
CA LEU A 33 14.55 -7.69 14.82
C LEU A 33 14.15 -8.54 16.03
N PRO A 34 15.12 -9.11 16.78
CA PRO A 34 14.82 -9.86 18.00
C PRO A 34 14.07 -9.04 19.05
N VAL A 35 14.26 -7.72 19.05
CA VAL A 35 13.62 -6.77 19.96
C VAL A 35 13.53 -5.40 19.30
N GLY A 36 12.50 -4.63 19.65
CA GLY A 36 12.35 -3.23 19.24
C GLY A 36 11.76 -3.03 17.84
N GLU A 37 11.02 -4.00 17.29
CA GLU A 37 10.16 -3.75 16.13
C GLU A 37 9.05 -2.77 16.49
N VAL A 38 8.75 -1.84 15.58
CA VAL A 38 7.63 -0.92 15.73
C VAL A 38 6.33 -1.68 15.57
N ASN A 39 5.40 -1.52 16.52
CA ASN A 39 4.07 -2.11 16.47
C ASN A 39 2.96 -1.07 16.24
N PHE A 40 1.70 -1.53 16.19
CA PHE A 40 0.55 -0.65 15.92
C PHE A 40 0.32 0.38 17.05
N GLU A 41 0.50 -0.02 18.31
CA GLU A 41 0.36 0.87 19.47
C GLU A 41 1.44 1.95 19.46
N ASP A 42 2.67 1.59 19.09
CA ASP A 42 3.78 2.53 18.95
C ASP A 42 3.43 3.65 17.94
N LEU A 43 2.81 3.31 16.81
CA LEU A 43 2.44 4.31 15.80
C LEU A 43 1.24 5.17 16.17
N THR A 44 0.33 4.63 16.99
CA THR A 44 -0.87 5.35 17.44
C THR A 44 -0.63 6.16 18.72
N SER A 45 0.42 5.85 19.47
CA SER A 45 0.80 6.55 20.69
C SER A 45 1.50 7.89 20.40
N ALA A 46 0.97 8.96 20.99
CA ALA A 46 1.60 10.29 20.93
C ALA A 46 2.93 10.37 21.71
N SER A 47 3.18 9.45 22.63
CA SER A 47 4.40 9.42 23.45
C SER A 47 5.50 8.51 22.89
N TYR A 48 5.24 7.79 21.79
CA TYR A 48 6.23 6.89 21.20
C TYR A 48 7.43 7.67 20.67
N GLN A 49 8.62 7.28 21.12
CA GLN A 49 9.87 7.83 20.64
C GLN A 49 10.23 7.16 19.30
N ARG A 50 10.24 7.97 18.24
CA ARG A 50 10.56 7.58 16.88
C ARG A 50 12.07 7.42 16.69
N GLU A 51 12.64 6.51 17.46
CA GLU A 51 14.07 6.26 17.58
C GLU A 51 14.36 4.75 17.67
N GLY A 52 15.63 4.36 17.50
CA GLY A 52 16.07 2.97 17.59
C GLY A 52 15.92 2.18 16.30
N GLN A 53 16.45 0.95 16.32
CA GLN A 53 16.66 0.14 15.13
C GLN A 53 15.38 -0.21 14.38
N GLY A 54 14.28 -0.52 15.09
CA GLY A 54 13.01 -0.83 14.42
C GLY A 54 12.41 0.38 13.72
N TRP A 55 12.48 1.56 14.35
CA TRP A 55 12.02 2.79 13.71
C TRP A 55 12.86 3.14 12.49
N GLU A 56 14.18 3.08 12.59
CA GLU A 56 15.09 3.33 11.46
C GLU A 56 14.84 2.38 10.30
N LYS A 57 14.61 1.10 10.61
CA LYS A 57 14.27 0.05 9.63
C LYS A 57 12.92 0.32 8.95
N LEU A 58 11.88 0.64 9.72
CA LEU A 58 10.55 1.00 9.18
C LEU A 58 10.63 2.26 8.31
N LEU A 59 11.34 3.30 8.78
CA LEU A 59 11.54 4.54 8.04
C LEU A 59 12.33 4.30 6.74
N GLY A 60 13.37 3.48 6.79
CA GLY A 60 14.17 3.08 5.63
C GLY A 60 13.33 2.39 4.56
N PHE A 61 12.42 1.52 4.98
CA PHE A 61 11.44 0.91 4.09
C PHE A 61 10.48 1.92 3.47
N CYS A 62 9.86 2.80 4.26
CA CYS A 62 8.96 3.82 3.74
C CYS A 62 9.67 4.76 2.73
N LYS A 63 10.94 5.12 2.99
CA LYS A 63 11.76 5.90 2.05
C LYS A 63 12.01 5.14 0.75
N THR A 64 12.32 3.85 0.84
CA THR A 64 12.56 2.99 -0.33
C THR A 64 11.30 2.83 -1.15
N ALA A 65 10.17 2.52 -0.51
CA ALA A 65 8.86 2.40 -1.16
C ALA A 65 8.49 3.68 -1.91
N ARG A 66 8.65 4.85 -1.26
CA ARG A 66 8.43 6.15 -1.90
C ARG A 66 9.36 6.39 -3.08
N GLY A 67 10.65 6.05 -2.95
CA GLY A 67 11.63 6.19 -4.02
C GLY A 67 11.33 5.32 -5.24
N LEU A 68 10.61 4.21 -5.05
CA LEU A 68 10.14 3.31 -6.12
C LEU A 68 8.75 3.69 -6.66
N GLY A 69 8.14 4.78 -6.18
CA GLY A 69 6.85 5.27 -6.66
C GLY A 69 5.62 4.64 -5.99
N TYR A 70 5.79 3.91 -4.87
CA TYR A 70 4.67 3.38 -4.10
C TYR A 70 4.08 4.47 -3.19
N GLU A 71 2.75 4.56 -3.16
CA GLU A 71 2.02 5.51 -2.30
C GLU A 71 1.78 4.95 -0.89
N LEU A 72 1.62 3.63 -0.80
CA LEU A 72 1.27 2.94 0.43
C LEU A 72 2.37 1.93 0.78
N ALA A 73 2.53 1.69 2.07
CA ALA A 73 3.51 0.77 2.63
C ALA A 73 2.81 -0.06 3.71
N TRP A 74 2.99 -1.37 3.67
CA TRP A 74 2.37 -2.32 4.59
C TRP A 74 3.44 -3.08 5.37
N ALA A 75 3.29 -3.14 6.70
CA ALA A 75 4.10 -3.96 7.60
C ALA A 75 3.21 -4.59 8.67
N ASP A 76 3.16 -5.92 8.72
CA ASP A 76 2.26 -6.67 9.63
C ASP A 76 2.47 -6.33 11.12
N THR A 77 3.65 -5.85 11.50
CA THR A 77 3.94 -5.48 12.88
C THR A 77 3.16 -4.25 13.32
N CYS A 78 2.97 -3.26 12.43
CA CYS A 78 2.43 -1.94 12.76
C CYS A 78 1.22 -1.49 11.94
N CYS A 79 0.80 -2.26 10.93
CA CYS A 79 -0.37 -1.96 10.10
C CYS A 79 -1.63 -2.75 10.48
N ILE A 80 -1.53 -3.70 11.42
CA ILE A 80 -2.66 -4.50 11.92
C ILE A 80 -2.79 -4.22 13.41
N ASP A 81 -3.99 -3.79 13.84
CA ASP A 81 -4.32 -3.81 15.26
C ASP A 81 -4.56 -5.26 15.71
N LYS A 82 -3.61 -5.79 16.48
CA LYS A 82 -3.66 -7.17 17.00
C LYS A 82 -4.60 -7.32 18.20
N HIS A 83 -5.11 -6.23 18.76
CA HIS A 83 -6.10 -6.26 19.84
C HIS A 83 -7.53 -6.36 19.30
N SER A 84 -7.73 -5.99 18.04
CA SER A 84 -8.99 -6.17 17.33
C SER A 84 -9.03 -7.56 16.69
N ASN A 85 -9.66 -8.53 17.38
CA ASN A 85 -9.83 -9.88 16.83
C ASN A 85 -10.55 -9.89 15.47
N VAL A 86 -11.44 -8.92 15.23
CA VAL A 86 -12.13 -8.78 13.94
C VAL A 86 -11.15 -8.37 12.84
N GLU A 87 -10.35 -7.34 13.08
CA GLU A 87 -9.35 -6.87 12.11
C GLU A 87 -8.27 -7.92 11.86
N LEU A 88 -7.79 -8.57 12.92
CA LEU A 88 -6.79 -9.62 12.82
C LEU A 88 -7.30 -10.79 11.98
N ASP A 89 -8.54 -11.24 12.20
CA ASP A 89 -9.17 -12.30 11.41
C ASP A 89 -9.34 -11.90 9.94
N GLU A 90 -9.75 -10.67 9.67
CA GLU A 90 -9.91 -10.14 8.31
C GLU A 90 -8.55 -10.04 7.60
N ALA A 91 -7.52 -9.54 8.27
CA ALA A 91 -6.16 -9.45 7.75
C ALA A 91 -5.60 -10.85 7.43
N ILE A 92 -5.78 -11.82 8.32
CA ILE A 92 -5.35 -13.21 8.10
C ILE A 92 -6.04 -13.80 6.88
N ARG A 93 -7.38 -13.72 6.79
CA ARG A 93 -8.14 -14.25 5.66
C ARG A 93 -7.73 -13.59 4.34
N SER A 94 -7.48 -12.28 4.38
CA SER A 94 -7.04 -11.51 3.21
C SER A 94 -5.65 -11.95 2.75
N LEU A 95 -4.68 -12.06 3.64
CA LEU A 95 -3.32 -12.52 3.32
C LEU A 95 -3.33 -13.95 2.76
N PHE A 96 -4.09 -14.88 3.37
CA PHE A 96 -4.22 -16.24 2.84
C PHE A 96 -4.76 -16.27 1.41
N GLN A 97 -5.73 -15.41 1.07
CA GLN A 97 -6.29 -15.33 -0.28
C GLN A 97 -5.28 -14.82 -1.32
N TRP A 98 -4.33 -13.96 -0.93
CA TRP A 98 -3.27 -13.45 -1.80
C TRP A 98 -2.16 -14.48 -2.09
N TYR A 99 -1.90 -15.41 -1.17
CA TYR A 99 -0.84 -16.43 -1.32
C TYR A 99 -1.28 -17.71 -2.05
N ARG A 100 -2.53 -17.77 -2.56
CA ARG A 100 -3.06 -18.92 -3.29
C ARG A 100 -2.72 -18.93 -4.77
#